data_AF-A0A961NWK3-F1
#
_entry.id   AF-A0A961NWK3-F1
#
_cell.length_a   1.000
_cell.length_b   1.000
_cell.length_c   1.000
_cell.angle_alpha   90.00
_cell.angle_beta   90.00
_cell.angle_gamma   90.00
#
_symmetry.space_group_name_H-M   'P 1'
#
loop_
_entity.id
_entity.type
_entity.pdbx_description
1 polymer ?
#
loop_
_entity_poly.entity_id
_entity_poly.type
_entity_poly.pdbx_seq_one_letter_code
_entity_poly.pdbx_strand_id
1 'polypeptide(L)'
;MSDVQSSTKNGGAHPGLRELWIEHLEHRGSDIPTADDFKTFGGLAQLEQLQTILRDTDPDQLGTIRPALREARTAKWQRAREMAGNPPKKQTGPVPKLSISEEALPRAWRRDIADMRRLRSIEDDGLLDLDERTPPAAAVIKTMVGGLRILAGSCVKRGMPVELTKSTVTAWREDCHNRGNRNVSIASRLKDFLVFARWRDEDEELIAHLADMKRRYLRAAKGQMKRKDRWIIDNPINIGDVWVKAEDLLSEASSAQLGTATHANLVFDAACIALSVVCPLRCRDLHRIRFGTHLRRDADGWSLRIETSKTGLHYDRPHLWPELTPFLDALVVLDTPTGELWAAYDAKDGTPIFSRDFGVSEPYRYWPSRCWRRHFNVGEHIVRSLWHSMLFESETDDQWIALALCGQGIGRTGQEYLLEGAKKRASRRARRKIREHRERIGSDAQDVVAGGKRDPSRLQAPQHAGSRGWSSTPSP
;
A
#
# COMPACT_ATOMS: atom_id res chain seq x y z
N MET A 1 -57.82 -24.53 -16.72
CA MET A 1 -57.36 -25.07 -15.43
C MET A 1 -56.42 -26.21 -15.77
N SER A 2 -55.13 -25.89 -15.89
CA SER A 2 -54.08 -26.82 -16.28
C SER A 2 -52.92 -26.53 -15.34
N ASP A 3 -52.76 -27.37 -14.33
CA ASP A 3 -51.71 -27.25 -13.32
C ASP A 3 -50.36 -27.58 -13.96
N VAL A 4 -49.55 -26.53 -14.14
CA VAL A 4 -48.14 -26.65 -14.47
C VAL A 4 -47.39 -26.89 -13.15
N GLN A 5 -47.13 -28.17 -12.86
CA GLN A 5 -46.22 -28.57 -11.80
C GLN A 5 -44.80 -28.09 -12.13
N SER A 6 -44.40 -27.01 -11.46
CA SER A 6 -43.02 -26.55 -11.33
C SER A 6 -42.18 -27.63 -10.63
N SER A 7 -41.55 -28.50 -11.42
CA SER A 7 -40.50 -29.41 -10.97
C SER A 7 -39.25 -28.59 -10.60
N THR A 8 -39.12 -28.26 -9.31
CA THR A 8 -37.86 -27.86 -8.72
C THR A 8 -36.91 -29.05 -8.79
N LYS A 9 -35.85 -28.94 -9.59
CA LYS A 9 -34.70 -29.84 -9.56
C LYS A 9 -34.01 -29.72 -8.20
N ASN A 10 -34.50 -30.45 -7.21
CA ASN A 10 -33.71 -30.81 -6.04
C ASN A 10 -32.57 -31.70 -6.54
N GLY A 11 -31.36 -31.14 -6.60
CA GLY A 11 -30.15 -31.93 -6.77
C GLY A 11 -30.09 -32.95 -5.64
N GLY A 12 -30.28 -34.23 -5.97
CA GLY A 12 -30.23 -35.31 -5.01
C GLY A 12 -28.88 -35.27 -4.29
N ALA A 13 -28.91 -34.95 -3.00
CA ALA A 13 -27.80 -35.25 -2.12
C ALA A 13 -27.51 -36.74 -2.27
N HIS A 14 -26.30 -37.12 -2.70
CA HIS A 14 -25.88 -38.51 -2.72
C HIS A 14 -25.91 -39.03 -1.27
N PRO A 15 -26.91 -39.85 -0.86
CA PRO A 15 -27.12 -40.22 0.54
C PRO A 15 -26.12 -41.26 1.06
N GLY A 16 -24.91 -41.29 0.49
CA GLY A 16 -23.90 -42.29 0.79
C GLY A 16 -22.48 -41.78 0.80
N LEU A 17 -22.19 -40.52 0.42
CA LEU A 17 -20.79 -40.09 0.32
C LEU A 17 -20.13 -39.93 1.70
N ARG A 18 -20.92 -39.61 2.74
CA ARG A 18 -20.43 -39.56 4.13
C ARG A 18 -20.19 -40.96 4.67
N GLU A 19 -21.13 -41.86 4.41
CA GLU A 19 -21.07 -43.27 4.82
C GLU A 19 -19.86 -43.94 4.17
N LEU A 20 -19.66 -43.74 2.87
CA LEU A 20 -18.46 -44.20 2.14
C LEU A 20 -17.18 -43.62 2.73
N TRP A 21 -17.19 -42.37 3.19
CA TRP A 21 -16.03 -41.76 3.82
C TRP A 21 -15.73 -42.38 5.19
N ILE A 22 -16.77 -42.66 5.99
CA ILE A 22 -16.62 -43.36 7.27
C ILE A 22 -16.11 -44.79 7.05
N GLU A 23 -16.71 -45.55 6.13
CA GLU A 23 -16.25 -46.89 5.75
C GLU A 23 -14.78 -46.87 5.27
N HIS A 24 -14.37 -45.83 4.54
CA HIS A 24 -12.99 -45.65 4.12
C HIS A 24 -12.03 -45.45 5.30
N LEU A 25 -12.42 -44.64 6.29
CA LEU A 25 -11.62 -44.43 7.51
C LEU A 25 -11.54 -45.70 8.37
N GLU A 26 -12.65 -46.42 8.52
CA GLU A 26 -12.70 -47.71 9.22
C GLU A 26 -11.79 -48.74 8.55
N HIS A 27 -11.83 -48.84 7.21
CA HIS A 27 -10.96 -49.75 6.46
C HIS A 27 -9.48 -49.41 6.62
N ARG A 28 -9.16 -48.12 6.78
CA ARG A 28 -7.80 -47.62 7.02
C ARG A 28 -7.35 -47.77 8.47
N GLY A 29 -8.27 -48.02 9.40
CA GLY A 29 -8.00 -48.05 10.84
C GLY A 29 -7.62 -46.67 11.39
N SER A 30 -8.13 -45.59 10.78
CA SER A 30 -7.81 -44.21 11.13
C SER A 30 -8.99 -43.56 11.86
N ASP A 31 -8.88 -43.36 13.17
CA ASP A 31 -9.91 -42.65 13.95
C ASP A 31 -9.86 -41.13 13.73
N ILE A 32 -8.67 -40.59 13.43
CA ILE A 32 -8.46 -39.18 13.13
C ILE A 32 -8.01 -39.09 11.67
N PRO A 33 -8.84 -38.55 10.77
CA PRO A 33 -8.50 -38.50 9.36
C PRO A 33 -7.29 -37.62 9.12
N THR A 34 -6.38 -38.09 8.28
CA THR A 34 -5.21 -37.35 7.83
C THR A 34 -5.42 -36.81 6.42
N ALA A 35 -4.56 -35.90 5.96
CA ALA A 35 -4.62 -35.42 4.58
C ALA A 35 -4.43 -36.55 3.56
N ASP A 36 -3.71 -37.62 3.91
CA ASP A 36 -3.51 -38.80 3.05
C ASP A 36 -4.79 -39.62 2.88
N ASP A 37 -5.59 -39.74 3.94
CA ASP A 37 -6.86 -40.46 3.87
C ASP A 37 -7.82 -39.79 2.89
N PHE A 38 -7.86 -38.45 2.86
CA PHE A 38 -8.63 -37.72 1.84
C PHE A 38 -8.07 -37.92 0.43
N LYS A 39 -6.74 -37.94 0.25
CA LYS A 39 -6.15 -38.17 -1.09
C LYS A 39 -6.49 -39.56 -1.63
N THR A 40 -6.55 -40.55 -0.75
CA THR A 40 -6.86 -41.94 -1.12
C THR A 40 -8.36 -42.18 -1.31
N PHE A 41 -9.21 -41.39 -0.64
CA PHE A 41 -10.66 -41.52 -0.77
C PHE A 41 -11.20 -41.16 -2.15
N GLY A 42 -10.67 -40.11 -2.80
CA GLY A 42 -11.28 -39.64 -4.03
C GLY A 42 -10.58 -38.53 -4.79
N GLY A 43 -11.04 -38.32 -6.03
CA GLY A 43 -10.58 -37.21 -6.87
C GLY A 43 -11.18 -35.86 -6.46
N LEU A 44 -10.71 -34.77 -7.09
CA LEU A 44 -11.09 -33.39 -6.73
C LEU A 44 -12.62 -33.18 -6.59
N ALA A 45 -13.42 -33.66 -7.55
CA ALA A 45 -14.87 -33.47 -7.52
C ALA A 45 -15.52 -34.16 -6.31
N GLN A 46 -15.07 -35.37 -5.98
CA GLN A 46 -15.56 -36.14 -4.83
C GLN A 46 -15.16 -35.46 -3.52
N LEU A 47 -13.92 -34.94 -3.43
CA LEU A 47 -13.49 -34.17 -2.27
C LEU A 47 -14.23 -32.85 -2.11
N GLU A 48 -14.61 -32.17 -3.19
CA GLU A 48 -15.41 -30.94 -3.11
C GLU A 48 -16.84 -31.21 -2.63
N GLN A 49 -17.41 -32.34 -3.04
CA GLN A 49 -18.69 -32.82 -2.52
C GLN A 49 -18.57 -33.23 -1.05
N LEU A 50 -17.57 -34.04 -0.70
CA LEU A 50 -17.33 -34.46 0.68
C LEU A 50 -17.09 -33.26 1.59
N GLN A 51 -16.33 -32.25 1.16
CA GLN A 51 -16.15 -31.01 1.92
C GLN A 51 -17.47 -30.30 2.20
N THR A 52 -18.42 -30.35 1.26
CA THR A 52 -19.74 -29.75 1.46
C THR A 52 -20.53 -30.52 2.51
N ILE A 53 -20.43 -31.85 2.54
CA ILE A 53 -21.12 -32.71 3.52
C ILE A 53 -20.48 -32.63 4.91
N LEU A 54 -19.15 -32.71 4.99
CA LEU A 54 -18.41 -32.57 6.25
C LEU A 54 -18.64 -31.20 6.89
N ARG A 55 -18.86 -30.16 6.09
CA ARG A 55 -19.20 -28.83 6.62
C ARG A 55 -20.43 -28.83 7.53
N ASP A 56 -21.42 -29.64 7.20
CA ASP A 56 -22.69 -29.68 7.94
C ASP A 56 -22.70 -30.78 9.01
N THR A 57 -21.89 -31.82 8.83
CA THR A 57 -21.95 -33.05 9.67
C THR A 57 -20.75 -33.26 10.58
N ASP A 58 -19.57 -32.78 10.20
CA ASP A 58 -18.32 -32.96 10.92
C ASP A 58 -17.30 -31.84 10.58
N PRO A 59 -17.51 -30.63 11.13
CA PRO A 59 -16.72 -29.45 10.78
C PRO A 59 -15.25 -29.57 11.20
N ASP A 60 -14.92 -30.41 12.17
CA ASP A 60 -13.55 -30.60 12.67
C ASP A 60 -12.65 -31.21 11.59
N GLN A 61 -13.21 -32.03 10.71
CA GLN A 61 -12.50 -32.61 9.57
C GLN A 61 -12.23 -31.62 8.42
N LEU A 62 -12.84 -30.42 8.43
CA LEU A 62 -12.66 -29.44 7.35
C LEU A 62 -11.23 -28.94 7.24
N GLY A 63 -10.50 -28.84 8.35
CA GLY A 63 -9.09 -28.46 8.33
C GLY A 63 -8.25 -29.51 7.59
N THR A 64 -8.55 -30.79 7.78
CA THR A 64 -7.75 -31.90 7.25
C THR A 64 -8.04 -32.20 5.77
N ILE A 65 -9.26 -32.00 5.27
CA ILE A 65 -9.58 -32.18 3.84
C ILE A 65 -8.96 -31.10 2.94
N ARG A 66 -8.69 -29.91 3.49
CA ARG A 66 -8.19 -28.75 2.72
C ARG A 66 -6.82 -28.98 2.06
N PRO A 67 -5.79 -29.51 2.75
CA PRO A 67 -4.54 -29.91 2.12
C PRO A 67 -4.74 -30.85 0.93
N ALA A 68 -5.59 -31.87 1.05
CA ALA A 68 -5.88 -32.82 -0.02
C ALA A 68 -6.60 -32.16 -1.21
N LEU A 69 -7.64 -31.35 -0.94
CA LEU A 69 -8.32 -30.55 -1.97
C LEU A 69 -7.36 -29.62 -2.72
N ARG A 70 -6.46 -28.97 -1.99
CA ARG A 70 -5.47 -28.06 -2.55
C ARG A 70 -4.47 -28.80 -3.44
N GLU A 71 -3.99 -29.95 -3.02
CA GLU A 71 -3.11 -30.80 -3.83
C GLU A 71 -3.81 -31.28 -5.10
N ALA A 72 -5.06 -31.74 -4.97
CA ALA A 72 -5.88 -32.14 -6.11
C ALA A 72 -6.14 -30.98 -7.09
N ARG A 73 -6.39 -29.76 -6.59
CA ARG A 73 -6.51 -28.55 -7.42
C ARG A 73 -5.19 -28.19 -8.10
N THR A 74 -4.08 -28.27 -7.38
CA THR A 74 -2.73 -28.01 -7.91
C THR A 74 -2.39 -29.01 -9.02
N ALA A 75 -2.62 -30.31 -8.79
CA ALA A 75 -2.39 -31.36 -9.77
C ALA A 75 -3.28 -31.18 -11.01
N LYS A 76 -4.57 -30.84 -10.84
CA LYS A 76 -5.46 -30.51 -11.96
C LYS A 76 -4.96 -29.31 -12.75
N TRP A 77 -4.51 -28.26 -12.06
CA TRP A 77 -3.96 -27.06 -12.70
C TRP A 77 -2.65 -27.34 -13.43
N GLN A 78 -1.74 -28.13 -12.85
CA GLN A 78 -0.49 -28.55 -13.49
C GLN A 78 -0.76 -29.39 -14.75
N ARG A 79 -1.64 -30.39 -14.68
CA ARG A 79 -2.06 -31.19 -15.85
C ARG A 79 -2.69 -30.33 -16.93
N ALA A 80 -3.56 -29.38 -16.56
CA ALA A 80 -4.15 -28.43 -17.50
C ALA A 80 -3.08 -27.55 -18.15
N ARG A 81 -2.05 -27.17 -17.41
CA ARG A 81 -0.92 -26.37 -17.89
C ARG A 81 0.01 -27.17 -18.80
N GLU A 82 0.28 -28.44 -18.51
CA GLU A 82 1.06 -29.35 -19.37
C GLU A 82 0.33 -29.64 -20.68
N MET A 83 -0.98 -29.96 -20.61
CA MET A 83 -1.82 -30.18 -21.78
C MET A 83 -1.99 -28.93 -22.65
N ALA A 84 -1.93 -27.74 -22.07
CA ALA A 84 -1.99 -26.48 -22.82
C ALA A 84 -0.72 -26.17 -23.64
N GLY A 85 0.34 -27.00 -23.55
CA GLY A 85 1.66 -26.66 -24.07
C GLY A 85 2.23 -25.43 -23.34
N ASN A 86 3.39 -24.92 -23.78
CA ASN A 86 3.99 -23.70 -23.24
C ASN A 86 2.89 -22.66 -22.97
N PRO A 87 2.58 -22.33 -21.69
CA PRO A 87 1.42 -21.50 -21.40
C PRO A 87 1.58 -20.21 -22.21
N PRO A 88 0.55 -19.80 -22.98
CA PRO A 88 0.65 -18.62 -23.82
C PRO A 88 1.20 -17.50 -22.95
N LYS A 89 2.39 -16.98 -23.34
CA LYS A 89 3.19 -15.99 -22.59
C LYS A 89 2.23 -15.14 -21.77
N LYS A 90 2.23 -15.32 -20.43
CA LYS A 90 1.33 -14.66 -19.44
C LYS A 90 0.70 -13.46 -20.12
N GLN A 91 -0.57 -13.57 -20.55
CA GLN A 91 -1.25 -12.51 -21.30
C GLN A 91 -0.81 -11.19 -20.69
N THR A 92 0.08 -10.50 -21.40
CA THR A 92 0.59 -9.20 -20.97
C THR A 92 -0.67 -8.42 -20.72
N GLY A 93 -0.87 -7.98 -19.47
CA GLY A 93 -2.10 -7.29 -19.07
C GLY A 93 -2.49 -6.27 -20.14
N PRO A 94 -3.80 -6.01 -20.32
CA PRO A 94 -4.38 -5.45 -21.53
C PRO A 94 -3.42 -4.48 -22.21
N VAL A 95 -3.00 -4.83 -23.44
CA VAL A 95 -2.03 -4.05 -24.21
C VAL A 95 -2.41 -2.58 -24.05
N PRO A 96 -1.53 -1.73 -23.50
CA PRO A 96 -1.92 -0.36 -23.21
C PRO A 96 -2.35 0.25 -24.53
N LYS A 97 -3.63 0.62 -24.66
CA LYS A 97 -4.29 1.05 -25.91
C LYS A 97 -3.57 2.21 -26.64
N LEU A 98 -2.61 2.85 -25.97
CA LEU A 98 -1.93 4.08 -26.39
C LEU A 98 -0.41 3.92 -26.50
N SER A 99 0.14 2.74 -26.25
CA SER A 99 1.57 2.47 -26.42
C SER A 99 1.77 1.45 -27.53
N ILE A 100 2.71 1.71 -28.44
CA ILE A 100 3.17 0.67 -29.37
C ILE A 100 4.05 -0.35 -28.64
N SER A 101 4.35 -1.49 -29.26
CA SER A 101 5.32 -2.45 -28.71
C SER A 101 6.73 -1.85 -28.69
N GLU A 102 7.65 -2.43 -27.92
CA GLU A 102 9.03 -1.92 -27.91
C GLU A 102 9.72 -2.18 -29.25
N GLU A 103 9.38 -3.30 -29.90
CA GLU A 103 9.88 -3.73 -31.21
C GLU A 103 9.47 -2.77 -32.33
N ALA A 104 8.34 -2.08 -32.17
CA ALA A 104 7.83 -1.08 -33.10
C ALA A 104 8.48 0.30 -32.94
N LEU A 105 9.36 0.50 -31.95
CA LEU A 105 10.15 1.73 -31.84
C LEU A 105 11.19 1.84 -32.97
N PRO A 106 11.59 3.07 -33.35
CA PRO A 106 12.67 3.29 -34.32
C PRO A 106 13.91 2.45 -33.99
N ARG A 107 14.54 1.87 -35.01
CA ARG A 107 15.73 1.01 -34.84
C ARG A 107 16.84 1.72 -34.07
N ALA A 108 17.04 3.02 -34.33
CA ALA A 108 18.01 3.84 -33.61
C ALA A 108 17.70 3.90 -32.11
N TRP A 109 16.45 4.17 -31.72
CA TRP A 109 16.06 4.20 -30.30
C TRP A 109 16.23 2.85 -29.61
N ARG A 110 15.85 1.75 -30.28
CA ARG A 110 16.03 0.40 -29.74
C ARG A 110 17.50 0.08 -29.47
N ARG A 111 18.41 0.53 -30.35
CA ARG A 111 19.85 0.39 -30.16
C ARG A 111 20.31 1.14 -28.91
N ASP A 112 19.92 2.39 -28.73
CA ASP A 112 20.36 3.18 -27.57
C ASP A 112 19.75 2.68 -26.26
N ILE A 113 18.51 2.18 -26.29
CA ILE A 113 17.88 1.53 -25.13
C ILE A 113 18.64 0.24 -24.76
N ALA A 114 19.03 -0.56 -25.76
CA ALA A 114 19.82 -1.77 -25.53
C ALA A 114 21.19 -1.44 -24.95
N ASP A 115 21.84 -0.39 -25.46
CA ASP A 115 23.11 0.10 -24.95
C ASP A 115 23.01 0.59 -23.49
N MET A 116 22.01 1.41 -23.15
CA MET A 116 21.75 1.80 -21.75
C MET A 116 21.57 0.60 -20.82
N ARG A 117 20.86 -0.44 -21.28
CA ARG A 117 20.65 -1.67 -20.48
C ARG A 117 21.93 -2.48 -20.34
N ARG A 118 22.73 -2.59 -21.41
CA ARG A 118 24.05 -3.24 -21.39
C ARG A 118 24.95 -2.56 -20.38
N LEU A 119 25.12 -1.25 -20.49
CA LEU A 119 25.98 -0.46 -19.60
C LEU A 119 25.49 -0.52 -18.16
N ARG A 120 24.17 -0.45 -17.93
CA ARG A 120 23.63 -0.62 -16.58
C ARG A 120 23.90 -2.00 -15.98
N SER A 121 23.83 -3.06 -16.79
CA SER A 121 24.17 -4.42 -16.33
C SER A 121 25.63 -4.52 -15.92
N ILE A 122 26.55 -4.00 -16.74
CA ILE A 122 27.99 -3.97 -16.44
C ILE A 122 28.25 -3.24 -15.12
N GLU A 123 27.61 -2.08 -14.91
CA GLU A 123 27.72 -1.32 -13.66
C GLU A 123 27.10 -2.05 -12.45
N ASP A 124 25.93 -2.70 -12.63
CA ASP A 124 25.28 -3.51 -11.59
C ASP A 124 26.11 -4.73 -11.20
N ASP A 125 26.87 -5.30 -12.14
CA ASP A 125 27.79 -6.42 -11.94
C ASP A 125 29.14 -5.98 -11.33
N GLY A 126 29.33 -4.68 -11.08
CA GLY A 126 30.55 -4.12 -10.48
C GLY A 126 31.75 -4.12 -11.41
N LEU A 127 31.53 -4.28 -12.71
CA LEU A 127 32.58 -4.26 -13.72
C LEU A 127 32.95 -2.81 -14.05
N LEU A 128 34.25 -2.55 -14.20
CA LEU A 128 34.74 -1.26 -14.67
C LEU A 128 34.40 -1.14 -16.16
N ASP A 129 33.55 -0.17 -16.48
CA ASP A 129 33.35 0.27 -17.85
C ASP A 129 34.34 1.39 -18.18
N LEU A 130 34.94 1.32 -19.36
CA LEU A 130 35.86 2.34 -19.86
C LEU A 130 35.13 3.44 -20.64
N ASP A 131 33.84 3.26 -20.93
CA ASP A 131 33.00 4.32 -21.49
C ASP A 131 32.75 5.43 -20.45
N GLU A 132 32.91 6.70 -20.84
CA GLU A 132 32.71 7.86 -19.95
C GLU A 132 31.23 8.12 -19.60
N ARG A 133 30.29 7.34 -20.15
CA ARG A 133 28.85 7.56 -19.98
C ARG A 133 28.30 6.78 -18.80
N THR A 134 27.75 7.48 -17.82
CA THR A 134 27.00 6.84 -16.73
C THR A 134 25.57 6.49 -17.17
N PRO A 135 25.17 5.20 -17.26
CA PRO A 135 23.83 4.81 -17.63
C PRO A 135 22.80 5.21 -16.56
N PRO A 136 21.54 5.53 -16.94
CA PRO A 136 20.49 5.72 -15.95
C PRO A 136 20.21 4.43 -15.17
N ALA A 137 19.76 4.56 -13.92
CA ALA A 137 19.31 3.41 -13.13
C ALA A 137 18.27 2.55 -13.89
N ALA A 138 18.29 1.22 -13.73
CA ALA A 138 17.43 0.30 -14.46
C ALA A 138 15.92 0.65 -14.38
N ALA A 139 15.46 1.14 -13.22
CA ALA A 139 14.10 1.61 -13.02
C ALA A 139 13.76 2.84 -13.88
N VAL A 140 14.71 3.77 -14.06
CA VAL A 140 14.58 4.95 -14.92
C VAL A 140 14.55 4.55 -16.38
N ILE A 141 15.44 3.64 -16.82
CA ILE A 141 15.41 3.10 -18.19
C ILE A 141 14.03 2.51 -18.48
N LYS A 142 13.49 1.68 -17.56
CA LYS A 142 12.17 1.07 -17.72
C LYS A 142 11.04 2.11 -17.83
N THR A 143 11.02 3.13 -16.98
CA THR A 143 9.99 4.18 -17.08
C THR A 143 10.13 4.97 -18.37
N MET A 144 11.36 5.31 -18.74
CA MET A 144 11.69 6.05 -19.95
C MET A 144 11.26 5.33 -21.21
N VAL A 145 11.58 4.04 -21.36
CA VAL A 145 11.10 3.21 -22.48
C VAL A 145 9.56 3.22 -22.56
N GLY A 146 8.89 3.10 -21.42
CA GLY A 146 7.42 3.24 -21.37
C GLY A 146 6.93 4.62 -21.86
N GLY A 147 7.67 5.69 -21.55
CA GLY A 147 7.38 7.03 -22.05
C GLY A 147 7.56 7.14 -23.57
N LEU A 148 8.68 6.65 -24.10
CA LEU A 148 8.99 6.66 -25.53
C LEU A 148 7.96 5.88 -26.36
N ARG A 149 7.48 4.74 -25.85
CA ARG A 149 6.41 3.96 -26.48
C ARG A 149 5.07 4.71 -26.54
N ILE A 150 4.77 5.54 -25.54
CA ILE A 150 3.58 6.40 -25.53
C ILE A 150 3.74 7.58 -26.49
N LEU A 151 4.93 8.22 -26.53
CA LEU A 151 5.25 9.26 -27.51
C LEU A 151 5.10 8.72 -28.94
N ALA A 152 5.68 7.57 -29.22
CA ALA A 152 5.59 6.92 -30.52
C ALA A 152 4.14 6.56 -30.89
N GLY A 153 3.35 6.06 -29.93
CA GLY A 153 1.91 5.85 -30.13
C GLY A 153 1.15 7.14 -30.50
N SER A 154 1.48 8.26 -29.86
CA SER A 154 0.95 9.59 -30.22
C SER A 154 1.38 10.03 -31.62
N CYS A 155 2.62 9.77 -32.04
CA CYS A 155 3.11 10.07 -33.39
C CYS A 155 2.34 9.26 -34.45
N VAL A 156 2.26 7.94 -34.27
CA VAL A 156 1.54 7.03 -35.18
C VAL A 156 0.06 7.41 -35.29
N LYS A 157 -0.61 7.71 -34.17
CA LYS A 157 -2.01 8.15 -34.17
C LYS A 157 -2.24 9.41 -35.01
N ARG A 158 -1.24 10.29 -35.12
CA ARG A 158 -1.30 11.57 -35.83
C ARG A 158 -0.63 11.52 -37.21
N GLY A 159 -0.19 10.35 -37.67
CA GLY A 159 0.54 10.21 -38.94
C GLY A 159 1.88 10.96 -38.97
N MET A 160 2.50 11.20 -37.80
CA MET A 160 3.80 11.86 -37.70
C MET A 160 4.94 10.83 -37.67
N PRO A 161 6.13 11.16 -38.21
CA PRO A 161 7.33 10.36 -38.01
C PRO A 161 7.60 10.13 -36.51
N VAL A 162 8.03 8.91 -36.16
CA VAL A 162 8.37 8.56 -34.78
C VAL A 162 9.78 9.05 -34.48
N GLU A 163 9.88 10.31 -34.11
CA GLU A 163 11.14 11.00 -33.80
C GLU A 163 11.00 11.82 -32.51
N LEU A 164 12.11 12.17 -31.87
CA LEU A 164 12.09 12.97 -30.65
C LEU A 164 12.41 14.42 -31.06
N THR A 165 11.36 15.15 -31.42
CA THR A 165 11.46 16.54 -31.86
C THR A 165 10.50 17.40 -31.06
N LYS A 166 10.63 18.72 -31.16
CA LYS A 166 9.70 19.65 -30.47
C LYS A 166 8.25 19.44 -30.93
N SER A 167 8.04 19.13 -32.21
CA SER A 167 6.70 18.91 -32.78
C SER A 167 6.06 17.63 -32.25
N THR A 168 6.79 16.51 -32.21
CA THR A 168 6.26 15.23 -31.68
C THR A 168 6.01 15.30 -30.16
N VAL A 169 6.87 15.99 -29.41
CA VAL A 169 6.66 16.25 -27.98
C VAL A 169 5.42 17.12 -27.74
N THR A 170 5.19 18.13 -28.58
CA THR A 170 4.00 18.98 -28.52
C THR A 170 2.72 18.18 -28.81
N ALA A 171 2.74 17.36 -29.85
CA ALA A 171 1.64 16.48 -30.20
C ALA A 171 1.29 15.48 -29.08
N TRP A 172 2.29 14.83 -28.49
CA TRP A 172 2.10 13.94 -27.34
C TRP A 172 1.55 14.67 -26.11
N ARG A 173 1.97 15.91 -25.88
CA ARG A 173 1.49 16.75 -24.77
C ARG A 173 0.02 17.11 -24.92
N GLU A 174 -0.40 17.49 -26.13
CA GLU A 174 -1.81 17.71 -26.44
C GLU A 174 -2.64 16.46 -26.22
N ASP A 175 -2.15 15.29 -26.66
CA ASP A 175 -2.81 14.02 -26.37
C ASP A 175 -2.90 13.74 -24.86
N CYS A 176 -1.90 14.14 -24.07
CA CYS A 176 -1.96 14.04 -22.61
C CYS A 176 -3.06 14.95 -22.02
N HIS A 177 -3.18 16.19 -22.50
CA HIS A 177 -4.22 17.11 -22.05
C HIS A 177 -5.61 16.63 -22.42
N ASN A 178 -5.81 16.16 -23.65
CA ASN A 178 -7.08 15.61 -24.11
C ASN A 178 -7.53 14.39 -23.30
N ARG A 179 -6.60 13.70 -22.62
CA ARG A 179 -6.88 12.59 -21.69
C ARG A 179 -7.07 13.03 -20.23
N GLY A 180 -6.95 14.32 -19.93
CA GLY A 180 -6.99 14.83 -18.56
C GLY A 180 -5.79 14.42 -17.71
N ASN A 181 -4.62 14.19 -18.32
CA ASN A 181 -3.41 13.89 -17.55
C ASN A 181 -3.03 15.10 -16.68
N ARG A 182 -2.67 14.82 -15.42
CA ARG A 182 -2.20 15.86 -14.49
C ARG A 182 -0.84 16.43 -14.90
N ASN A 183 -0.59 17.68 -14.54
CA ASN A 183 0.66 18.37 -14.85
C ASN A 183 1.89 17.65 -14.30
N VAL A 184 1.79 17.07 -13.11
CA VAL A 184 2.89 16.29 -12.51
C VAL A 184 3.22 15.03 -13.33
N SER A 185 2.22 14.37 -13.91
CA SER A 185 2.41 13.18 -14.75
C SER A 185 3.09 13.56 -16.07
N ILE A 186 2.68 14.67 -16.68
CA ILE A 186 3.31 15.21 -17.88
C ILE A 186 4.78 15.59 -17.59
N ALA A 187 5.04 16.30 -16.48
CA ALA A 187 6.38 16.66 -16.05
C ALA A 187 7.28 15.44 -15.81
N SER A 188 6.75 14.36 -15.23
CA SER A 188 7.48 13.12 -15.02
C SER A 188 7.90 12.48 -16.34
N ARG A 189 7.05 12.52 -17.37
CA ARG A 189 7.38 11.99 -18.70
C ARG A 189 8.32 12.89 -19.49
N LEU A 190 8.20 14.21 -19.33
CA LEU A 190 9.20 15.14 -19.89
C LEU A 190 10.60 14.91 -19.26
N LYS A 191 10.67 14.52 -17.98
CA LYS A 191 11.93 14.08 -17.36
C LYS A 191 12.49 12.84 -18.07
N ASP A 192 11.65 11.85 -18.35
CA ASP A 192 12.04 10.64 -19.08
C ASP A 192 12.61 11.00 -20.47
N PHE A 193 11.92 11.86 -21.23
CA PHE A 193 12.40 12.31 -22.54
C PHE A 193 13.70 13.11 -22.46
N LEU A 194 13.86 13.95 -21.44
CA LEU A 194 15.09 14.71 -21.22
C LEU A 194 16.28 13.78 -20.94
N VAL A 195 16.08 12.71 -20.17
CA VAL A 195 17.14 11.70 -19.94
C VAL A 195 17.52 11.02 -21.25
N PHE A 196 16.52 10.63 -22.06
CA PHE A 196 16.78 10.00 -23.35
C PHE A 196 17.47 10.93 -24.36
N ALA A 197 17.02 12.18 -24.46
CA ALA A 197 17.61 13.20 -25.34
C ALA A 197 19.09 13.43 -25.01
N ARG A 198 19.42 13.55 -23.72
CA ARG A 198 20.81 13.68 -23.26
C ARG A 198 21.65 12.45 -23.56
N TRP A 199 21.08 11.25 -23.42
CA TRP A 199 21.80 10.02 -23.77
C TRP A 199 22.18 9.96 -25.24
N ARG A 200 21.32 10.47 -26.11
CA ARG A 200 21.51 10.49 -27.57
C ARG A 200 22.27 11.71 -28.07
N ASP A 201 22.72 12.59 -27.16
CA ASP A 201 23.34 13.87 -27.49
C ASP A 201 22.51 14.65 -28.52
N GLU A 202 21.19 14.65 -28.33
CA GLU A 202 20.28 15.41 -29.17
C GLU A 202 20.57 16.92 -29.06
N ASP A 203 20.12 17.68 -30.05
CA ASP A 203 20.31 19.12 -30.15
C ASP A 203 20.01 19.87 -28.83
N GLU A 204 20.89 20.80 -28.46
CA GLU A 204 20.81 21.57 -27.20
C GLU A 204 19.52 22.38 -27.10
N GLU A 205 18.95 22.83 -28.21
CA GLU A 205 17.68 23.55 -28.23
C GLU A 205 16.52 22.63 -27.84
N LEU A 206 16.54 21.36 -28.26
CA LEU A 206 15.56 20.36 -27.84
C LEU A 206 15.70 20.02 -26.34
N ILE A 207 16.92 19.83 -25.86
CA ILE A 207 17.21 19.54 -24.45
C ILE A 207 16.72 20.71 -23.57
N ALA A 208 17.05 21.96 -23.95
CA ALA A 208 16.59 23.16 -23.28
C ALA A 208 15.06 23.28 -23.30
N HIS A 209 14.42 22.98 -24.44
CA HIS A 209 12.97 22.98 -24.58
C HIS A 209 12.29 21.98 -23.62
N LEU A 210 12.76 20.73 -23.57
CA LEU A 210 12.24 19.70 -22.67
C LEU A 210 12.41 20.10 -21.20
N ALA A 211 13.57 20.64 -20.84
CA ALA A 211 13.85 21.13 -19.50
C ALA A 211 12.92 22.29 -19.11
N ASP A 212 12.71 23.26 -20.01
CA ASP A 212 11.83 24.39 -19.78
C ASP A 212 10.36 23.96 -19.62
N MET A 213 9.86 23.13 -20.54
CA MET A 213 8.52 22.55 -20.44
C MET A 213 8.31 21.82 -19.11
N LYS A 214 9.26 20.95 -18.73
CA LYS A 214 9.21 20.24 -17.45
C LYS A 214 9.10 21.22 -16.27
N ARG A 215 9.91 22.28 -16.25
CA ARG A 215 9.83 23.33 -15.20
C ARG A 215 8.48 24.03 -15.18
N ARG A 216 7.90 24.37 -16.34
CA ARG A 216 6.56 24.98 -16.44
C ARG A 216 5.48 24.06 -15.87
N TYR A 217 5.48 22.77 -16.25
CA TYR A 217 4.52 21.81 -15.72
C TYR A 217 4.69 21.56 -14.21
N LEU A 218 5.92 21.51 -13.70
CA LEU A 218 6.16 21.41 -12.25
C LEU A 218 5.64 22.65 -11.50
N ARG A 219 5.83 23.86 -12.05
CA ARG A 219 5.24 25.09 -11.47
C ARG A 219 3.72 25.04 -11.46
N ALA A 220 3.10 24.67 -12.59
CA ALA A 220 1.66 24.54 -12.70
C ALA A 220 1.09 23.41 -11.81
N ALA A 221 1.88 22.37 -11.52
CA ALA A 221 1.49 21.29 -10.62
C ALA A 221 1.47 21.72 -9.14
N LYS A 222 2.17 22.79 -8.73
CA LYS A 222 2.19 23.24 -7.33
C LYS A 222 0.81 23.65 -6.80
N GLY A 223 -0.07 24.18 -7.68
CA GLY A 223 -1.45 24.52 -7.32
C GLY A 223 -2.43 23.35 -7.42
N GLN A 224 -2.01 22.19 -7.94
CA GLN A 224 -2.89 21.03 -8.09
C GLN A 224 -2.91 20.21 -6.81
N MET A 225 -4.09 20.08 -6.22
CA MET A 225 -4.31 19.18 -5.09
C MET A 225 -3.97 17.73 -5.49
N LYS A 226 -3.14 17.06 -4.68
CA LYS A 226 -2.77 15.66 -4.94
C LYS A 226 -4.00 14.77 -4.77
N ARG A 227 -4.06 13.66 -5.51
CA ARG A 227 -5.21 12.74 -5.48
C ARG A 227 -5.47 12.20 -4.08
N LYS A 228 -4.39 11.87 -3.35
CA LYS A 228 -4.49 11.39 -1.97
C LYS A 228 -5.00 12.48 -1.01
N ASP A 229 -4.56 13.72 -1.18
CA ASP A 229 -4.99 14.84 -0.34
C ASP A 229 -6.48 15.12 -0.56
N ARG A 230 -6.92 15.11 -1.83
CA ARG A 230 -8.36 15.21 -2.16
C ARG A 230 -9.15 14.06 -1.54
N TRP A 231 -8.66 12.83 -1.66
CA TRP A 231 -9.34 11.67 -1.07
C TRP A 231 -9.48 11.80 0.45
N ILE A 232 -8.47 12.30 1.17
CA ILE A 232 -8.54 12.54 2.63
C ILE A 232 -9.59 13.61 2.96
N ILE A 233 -9.70 14.67 2.15
CA ILE A 233 -10.72 15.71 2.34
C ILE A 233 -12.12 15.14 2.10
N ASP A 234 -12.29 14.35 1.04
CA ASP A 234 -13.58 13.76 0.65
C ASP A 234 -13.99 12.58 1.57
N ASN A 235 -13.03 12.00 2.31
CA ASN A 235 -13.21 10.82 3.17
C ASN A 235 -12.48 11.10 4.50
N PRO A 236 -13.12 11.77 5.47
CA PRO A 236 -12.51 12.21 6.72
C PRO A 236 -12.29 11.04 7.68
N ILE A 237 -11.55 10.02 7.24
CA ILE A 237 -11.16 8.87 8.05
C ILE A 237 -9.79 9.11 8.68
N ASN A 238 -9.60 8.62 9.89
CA ASN A 238 -8.33 8.62 10.62
C ASN A 238 -7.79 7.19 10.78
N ILE A 239 -6.64 7.04 11.46
CA ILE A 239 -6.01 5.73 11.68
C ILE A 239 -6.87 4.81 12.57
N GLY A 240 -7.57 5.37 13.56
CA GLY A 240 -8.50 4.63 14.42
C GLY A 240 -9.65 4.03 13.62
N ASP A 241 -10.25 4.79 12.69
CA ASP A 241 -11.34 4.27 11.86
C ASP A 241 -10.88 3.09 10.98
N VAL A 242 -9.63 3.14 10.50
CA VAL A 242 -9.02 2.03 9.74
C VAL A 242 -8.84 0.80 10.64
N TRP A 243 -8.45 0.99 11.91
CA TRP A 243 -8.30 -0.08 12.88
C TRP A 243 -9.64 -0.74 13.21
N VAL A 244 -10.67 0.06 13.54
CA VAL A 244 -12.04 -0.43 13.78
C VAL A 244 -12.53 -1.24 12.59
N LYS A 245 -12.27 -0.80 11.36
CA LYS A 245 -12.63 -1.58 10.17
C LYS A 245 -11.93 -2.94 10.10
N ALA A 246 -10.68 -3.05 10.58
CA ALA A 246 -10.00 -4.33 10.66
C ALA A 246 -10.68 -5.24 11.70
N GLU A 247 -11.02 -4.71 12.88
CA GLU A 247 -11.75 -5.43 13.93
C GLU A 247 -13.10 -5.94 13.43
N ASP A 248 -13.88 -5.09 12.74
CA ASP A 248 -15.15 -5.47 12.12
C ASP A 248 -14.98 -6.66 11.17
N LEU A 249 -13.94 -6.65 10.33
CA LEU A 249 -13.66 -7.74 9.39
C LEU A 249 -13.27 -9.04 10.09
N LEU A 250 -12.52 -8.96 11.20
CA LEU A 250 -12.16 -10.15 11.98
C LEU A 250 -13.38 -10.71 12.74
N SER A 251 -14.26 -9.83 13.22
CA SER A 251 -15.54 -10.19 13.84
C SER A 251 -16.48 -10.86 12.82
N GLU A 252 -16.59 -10.28 11.62
CA GLU A 252 -17.35 -10.86 10.50
C GLU A 252 -16.77 -12.22 10.09
N ALA A 253 -15.43 -12.36 10.09
CA ALA A 253 -14.79 -13.65 9.86
C ALA A 253 -15.22 -14.68 10.91
N SER A 254 -15.23 -14.31 12.19
CA SER A 254 -15.62 -15.20 13.29
C SER A 254 -17.08 -15.66 13.18
N SER A 255 -17.93 -14.88 12.54
CA SER A 255 -19.34 -15.22 12.24
C SER A 255 -19.51 -15.97 10.91
N ALA A 256 -18.49 -15.95 10.05
CA ALA A 256 -18.50 -16.62 8.76
C ALA A 256 -18.20 -18.12 8.93
N GLN A 257 -18.82 -18.93 8.07
CA GLN A 257 -18.61 -20.36 8.08
C GLN A 257 -17.12 -20.71 7.87
N LEU A 258 -16.54 -21.42 8.85
CA LEU A 258 -15.21 -22.02 8.74
C LEU A 258 -15.12 -22.90 7.50
N GLY A 259 -13.93 -23.09 6.94
CA GLY A 259 -13.81 -23.84 5.69
C GLY A 259 -13.90 -22.99 4.42
N THR A 260 -14.60 -21.85 4.46
CA THR A 260 -14.99 -21.10 3.26
C THR A 260 -13.95 -20.09 2.76
N ALA A 261 -14.04 -19.77 1.46
CA ALA A 261 -13.24 -18.69 0.87
C ALA A 261 -13.62 -17.32 1.45
N THR A 262 -14.88 -17.13 1.86
CA THR A 262 -15.35 -15.89 2.51
C THR A 262 -14.64 -15.68 3.84
N HIS A 263 -14.68 -16.69 4.73
CA HIS A 263 -13.95 -16.66 6.00
C HIS A 263 -12.48 -16.32 5.79
N ALA A 264 -11.79 -17.06 4.91
CA ALA A 264 -10.38 -16.81 4.62
C ALA A 264 -10.12 -15.39 4.11
N ASN A 265 -10.96 -14.88 3.19
CA ASN A 265 -10.80 -13.52 2.66
C ASN A 265 -10.98 -12.45 3.74
N LEU A 266 -11.93 -12.63 4.66
CA LEU A 266 -12.15 -11.70 5.76
C LEU A 266 -10.95 -11.67 6.71
N VAL A 267 -10.41 -12.84 7.10
CA VAL A 267 -9.19 -12.95 7.91
C VAL A 267 -7.99 -12.29 7.20
N PHE A 268 -7.77 -12.59 5.91
CA PHE A 268 -6.69 -11.97 5.14
C PHE A 268 -6.84 -10.45 5.07
N ASP A 269 -8.05 -9.95 4.83
CA ASP A 269 -8.29 -8.52 4.68
C ASP A 269 -8.12 -7.79 6.02
N ALA A 270 -8.68 -8.34 7.11
CA ALA A 270 -8.53 -7.83 8.47
C ALA A 270 -7.04 -7.69 8.84
N ALA A 271 -6.28 -8.78 8.70
CA ALA A 271 -4.86 -8.78 9.03
C ALA A 271 -4.02 -7.87 8.12
N CYS A 272 -4.35 -7.78 6.83
CA CYS A 272 -3.69 -6.84 5.91
C CYS A 272 -3.91 -5.39 6.32
N ILE A 273 -5.13 -5.02 6.73
CA ILE A 273 -5.46 -3.65 7.14
C ILE A 273 -4.80 -3.34 8.50
N ALA A 274 -4.97 -4.20 9.50
CA ALA A 274 -4.35 -4.03 10.82
C ALA A 274 -2.82 -3.95 10.74
N LEU A 275 -2.18 -4.86 10.01
CA LEU A 275 -0.73 -4.83 9.82
C LEU A 275 -0.28 -3.57 9.08
N SER A 276 -1.06 -3.07 8.12
CA SER A 276 -0.77 -1.81 7.43
C SER A 276 -0.85 -0.59 8.35
N VAL A 277 -1.62 -0.65 9.44
CA VAL A 277 -1.65 0.39 10.48
C VAL A 277 -0.38 0.34 11.32
N VAL A 278 -0.05 -0.82 11.90
CA VAL A 278 1.11 -0.97 12.82
C VAL A 278 2.44 -0.83 12.05
N CYS A 279 2.51 -1.45 10.88
CA CYS A 279 3.67 -1.48 10.00
C CYS A 279 3.27 -0.94 8.62
N PRO A 280 3.22 0.40 8.42
CA PRO A 280 2.75 1.04 7.19
C PRO A 280 3.78 0.94 6.05
N LEU A 281 4.18 -0.30 5.74
CA LEU A 281 5.07 -0.71 4.68
C LEU A 281 4.42 -0.49 3.31
N ARG A 282 5.23 -0.49 2.24
CA ARG A 282 4.71 -0.35 0.87
C ARG A 282 4.08 -1.66 0.43
N CYS A 283 3.17 -1.63 -0.55
CA CYS A 283 2.62 -2.87 -1.14
C CYS A 283 3.68 -3.90 -1.53
N ARG A 284 4.80 -3.44 -2.10
CA ARG A 284 5.92 -4.31 -2.52
C ARG A 284 6.61 -5.00 -1.33
N ASP A 285 6.51 -4.43 -0.14
CA ASP A 285 7.07 -5.00 1.08
C ASP A 285 6.05 -5.90 1.78
N LEU A 286 4.80 -5.43 1.91
CA LEU A 286 3.72 -6.19 2.58
C LEU A 286 3.47 -7.57 1.98
N HIS A 287 3.37 -7.68 0.64
CA HIS A 287 2.99 -8.95 0.01
C HIS A 287 4.04 -10.07 0.12
N ARG A 288 5.30 -9.74 0.47
CA ARG A 288 6.41 -10.69 0.55
C ARG A 288 6.81 -11.07 1.98
N ILE A 289 6.08 -10.57 2.98
CA ILE A 289 6.30 -10.95 4.37
C ILE A 289 6.02 -12.45 4.48
N ARG A 290 6.89 -13.14 5.22
CA ARG A 290 6.84 -14.60 5.41
C ARG A 290 6.87 -14.93 6.90
N PHE A 291 6.13 -15.95 7.29
CA PHE A 291 6.23 -16.51 8.64
C PHE A 291 7.64 -17.07 8.90
N GLY A 292 8.13 -16.91 10.13
CA GLY A 292 9.43 -17.33 10.67
C GLY A 292 10.66 -16.64 10.07
N THR A 293 10.60 -16.22 8.80
CA THR A 293 11.66 -15.45 8.15
C THR A 293 11.58 -13.98 8.52
N HIS A 294 10.45 -13.33 8.21
CA HIS A 294 10.28 -11.88 8.40
C HIS A 294 9.42 -11.59 9.62
N LEU A 295 8.32 -12.33 9.77
CA LEU A 295 7.34 -12.17 10.83
C LEU A 295 7.44 -13.36 11.78
N ARG A 296 7.89 -13.12 13.00
CA ARG A 296 8.17 -14.16 14.01
C ARG A 296 7.18 -14.09 15.16
N ARG A 297 6.73 -15.25 15.63
CA ARG A 297 5.86 -15.42 16.81
C ARG A 297 6.68 -16.11 17.89
N ASP A 298 6.74 -15.51 19.08
CA ASP A 298 7.27 -16.10 20.30
C ASP A 298 6.18 -16.15 21.38
N ALA A 299 6.49 -16.51 22.63
CA ALA A 299 5.47 -16.56 23.68
C ALA A 299 4.86 -15.18 24.00
N ASP A 300 5.65 -14.11 23.88
CA ASP A 300 5.30 -12.75 24.30
C ASP A 300 4.57 -11.96 23.21
N GLY A 301 4.73 -12.35 21.94
CA GLY A 301 3.98 -11.76 20.85
C GLY A 301 4.65 -11.92 19.49
N TRP A 302 4.49 -10.88 18.67
CA TRP A 302 4.96 -10.87 17.29
C TRP A 302 6.12 -9.88 17.10
N SER A 303 7.07 -10.22 16.24
CA SER A 303 8.14 -9.33 15.79
C SER A 303 8.23 -9.32 14.26
N LEU A 304 8.72 -8.20 13.70
CA LEU A 304 8.87 -8.03 12.25
C LEU A 304 10.24 -7.48 11.91
N ARG A 305 11.00 -8.23 11.11
CA ARG A 305 12.26 -7.79 10.50
C ARG A 305 12.20 -7.99 9.00
N ILE A 306 12.38 -6.92 8.23
CA ILE A 306 12.39 -6.99 6.75
C ILE A 306 13.31 -5.93 6.16
N GLU A 307 14.06 -6.26 5.11
CA GLU A 307 14.79 -5.27 4.32
C GLU A 307 13.83 -4.60 3.31
N THR A 308 13.67 -3.29 3.33
CA THR A 308 12.69 -2.57 2.50
C THR A 308 13.09 -2.46 1.02
N SER A 309 12.19 -2.82 0.11
CA SER A 309 12.49 -2.98 -1.33
C SER A 309 12.79 -1.68 -2.07
N LYS A 310 12.44 -0.53 -1.49
CA LYS A 310 12.71 0.78 -2.10
C LYS A 310 14.12 1.29 -1.79
N THR A 311 14.61 1.00 -0.58
CA THR A 311 15.79 1.65 -0.02
C THR A 311 16.88 0.68 0.40
N GLY A 312 16.60 -0.63 0.45
CA GLY A 312 17.52 -1.65 0.96
C GLY A 312 17.77 -1.56 2.47
N LEU A 313 17.02 -0.71 3.18
CA LEU A 313 17.21 -0.49 4.62
C LEU A 313 16.41 -1.51 5.42
N HIS A 314 17.01 -2.03 6.48
CA HIS A 314 16.33 -2.86 7.46
C HIS A 314 15.23 -2.07 8.19
N TYR A 315 14.05 -2.68 8.24
CA TYR A 315 12.93 -2.28 9.05
C TYR A 315 12.75 -3.34 10.14
N ASP A 316 13.06 -2.96 11.38
CA ASP A 316 13.03 -3.85 12.53
C ASP A 316 12.01 -3.37 13.56
N ARG A 317 11.19 -4.30 14.03
CA ARG A 317 10.23 -4.18 15.11
C ARG A 317 10.36 -5.41 15.98
N PRO A 318 11.20 -5.36 17.04
CA PRO A 318 11.40 -6.50 17.93
C PRO A 318 10.11 -6.86 18.66
N HIS A 319 9.20 -5.90 18.86
CA HIS A 319 7.87 -6.12 19.38
C HIS A 319 6.85 -5.34 18.55
N LEU A 320 5.87 -6.05 18.01
CA LEU A 320 4.65 -5.49 17.43
C LEU A 320 3.64 -5.20 18.55
N TRP A 321 2.63 -4.41 18.22
CA TRP A 321 1.57 -4.08 19.17
C TRP A 321 0.80 -5.34 19.57
N PRO A 322 0.55 -5.57 20.87
CA PRO A 322 -0.22 -6.74 21.34
C PRO A 322 -1.59 -6.86 20.67
N GLU A 323 -2.23 -5.74 20.37
CA GLU A 323 -3.53 -5.65 19.70
C GLU A 323 -3.52 -6.21 18.27
N LEU A 324 -2.34 -6.34 17.65
CA LEU A 324 -2.19 -6.98 16.34
C LEU A 324 -2.21 -8.52 16.44
N THR A 325 -1.97 -9.08 17.62
CA THR A 325 -1.84 -10.53 17.85
C THR A 325 -3.07 -11.31 17.38
N PRO A 326 -4.33 -10.93 17.71
CA PRO A 326 -5.50 -11.67 17.26
C PRO A 326 -5.60 -11.80 15.73
N PHE A 327 -5.18 -10.78 14.99
CA PHE A 327 -5.20 -10.79 13.52
C PHE A 327 -4.15 -11.74 12.93
N LEU A 328 -2.94 -11.74 13.50
CA LEU A 328 -1.85 -12.58 13.02
C LEU A 328 -2.03 -14.03 13.47
N ASP A 329 -2.49 -14.27 14.69
CA ASP A 329 -2.82 -15.60 15.18
C ASP A 329 -3.97 -16.19 14.34
N ALA A 330 -5.00 -15.40 13.98
CA ALA A 330 -6.05 -15.82 13.05
C ALA A 330 -5.49 -16.22 11.67
N LEU A 331 -4.49 -15.50 11.13
CA LEU A 331 -3.82 -15.91 9.88
C LEU A 331 -3.06 -17.23 10.02
N VAL A 332 -2.44 -17.48 11.18
CA VAL A 332 -1.69 -18.71 11.44
C VAL A 332 -2.64 -19.89 11.50
N VAL A 333 -3.68 -19.81 12.33
CA VAL A 333 -4.64 -20.91 12.50
C VAL A 333 -5.57 -21.07 11.30
N LEU A 334 -5.65 -20.07 10.40
CA LEU A 334 -6.42 -20.16 9.16
C LEU A 334 -6.05 -21.43 8.40
N ASP A 335 -7.03 -22.32 8.26
CA ASP A 335 -6.92 -23.60 7.55
C ASP A 335 -6.15 -24.70 8.28
N THR A 336 -5.94 -24.58 9.59
CA THR A 336 -5.37 -25.65 10.42
C THR A 336 -6.47 -26.39 11.20
N PRO A 337 -6.53 -27.74 11.13
CA PRO A 337 -7.56 -28.53 11.81
C PRO A 337 -7.47 -28.51 13.34
N THR A 338 -6.26 -28.41 13.90
CA THR A 338 -6.06 -28.61 15.35
C THR A 338 -6.40 -27.40 16.21
N GLY A 339 -6.59 -26.22 15.61
CA GLY A 339 -6.68 -24.94 16.36
C GLY A 339 -5.41 -24.59 17.15
N GLU A 340 -4.39 -25.46 17.15
CA GLU A 340 -3.16 -25.30 17.90
C GLU A 340 -2.24 -24.33 17.18
N LEU A 341 -2.03 -23.17 17.79
CA LEU A 341 -1.28 -22.06 17.20
C LEU A 341 0.14 -22.46 16.78
N TRP A 342 0.87 -23.21 17.63
CA TRP A 342 2.28 -23.53 17.39
C TRP A 342 2.48 -24.56 16.27
N ALA A 343 1.70 -25.64 16.27
CA ALA A 343 1.71 -26.58 15.16
C ALA A 343 1.31 -25.91 13.82
N ALA A 344 0.32 -25.02 13.85
CA ALA A 344 -0.07 -24.21 12.69
C ALA A 344 1.03 -23.27 12.22
N TYR A 345 1.76 -22.66 13.15
CA TYR A 345 2.88 -21.75 12.89
C TYR A 345 4.03 -22.48 12.22
N ASP A 346 4.46 -23.61 12.79
CA ASP A 346 5.56 -24.43 12.28
C ASP A 346 5.24 -24.95 10.86
N ALA A 347 3.99 -25.36 10.63
CA ALA A 347 3.53 -25.78 9.29
C ALA A 347 3.55 -24.65 8.25
N LYS A 348 3.58 -23.38 8.68
CA LYS A 348 3.60 -22.19 7.81
C LYS A 348 4.95 -21.52 7.72
N ASP A 349 5.99 -22.02 8.38
CA ASP A 349 7.32 -21.41 8.33
C ASP A 349 7.83 -21.24 6.88
N GLY A 350 8.41 -20.07 6.60
CA GLY A 350 8.88 -19.67 5.28
C GLY A 350 7.78 -19.32 4.25
N THR A 351 6.51 -19.56 4.55
CA THR A 351 5.41 -19.27 3.61
C THR A 351 5.00 -17.80 3.65
N PRO A 352 4.52 -17.21 2.53
CA PRO A 352 3.99 -15.84 2.53
C PRO A 352 2.74 -15.72 3.42
N ILE A 353 2.66 -14.67 4.24
CA ILE A 353 1.58 -14.53 5.24
C ILE A 353 0.17 -14.35 4.63
N PHE A 354 0.10 -13.92 3.37
CA PHE A 354 -1.15 -13.76 2.62
C PHE A 354 -1.31 -14.86 1.54
N SER A 355 -0.69 -16.01 1.74
CA SER A 355 -0.86 -17.17 0.86
C SER A 355 -2.13 -17.94 1.22
N ARG A 356 -2.94 -18.26 0.20
CA ARG A 356 -4.13 -19.12 0.32
C ARG A 356 -3.79 -20.60 0.19
N ASP A 357 -2.54 -20.87 -0.11
CA ASP A 357 -2.05 -22.15 -0.56
C ASP A 357 -0.65 -22.36 0.00
N PHE A 358 -0.45 -22.12 1.30
CA PHE A 358 0.78 -22.36 2.07
C PHE A 358 2.08 -22.19 1.26
N GLY A 359 2.20 -21.08 0.54
CA GLY A 359 3.38 -20.72 -0.24
C GLY A 359 3.62 -21.44 -1.58
N VAL A 360 2.69 -22.28 -2.07
CA VAL A 360 2.77 -22.82 -3.45
C VAL A 360 2.70 -21.69 -4.48
N SER A 361 1.86 -20.68 -4.22
CA SER A 361 1.76 -19.49 -5.06
C SER A 361 2.17 -18.25 -4.27
N GLU A 362 2.99 -17.42 -4.90
CA GLU A 362 3.25 -16.07 -4.40
C GLU A 362 1.97 -15.22 -4.44
N PRO A 363 1.63 -14.52 -3.35
CA PRO A 363 0.55 -13.55 -3.37
C PRO A 363 0.77 -12.53 -4.49
N TYR A 364 -0.32 -12.15 -5.16
CA TYR A 364 -0.23 -11.12 -6.19
C TYR A 364 0.36 -9.84 -5.61
N ARG A 365 1.42 -9.30 -6.22
CA ARG A 365 2.19 -8.16 -5.67
C ARG A 365 1.41 -6.89 -5.35
N TYR A 366 0.22 -6.72 -5.94
CA TYR A 366 -0.68 -5.58 -5.66
C TYR A 366 -1.94 -5.99 -4.89
N TRP A 367 -1.96 -7.19 -4.32
CA TRP A 367 -3.08 -7.68 -3.52
C TRP A 367 -3.33 -6.78 -2.29
N PRO A 368 -2.33 -6.32 -1.51
CA PRO A 368 -2.57 -5.36 -0.43
C PRO A 368 -3.29 -4.09 -0.91
N SER A 369 -2.86 -3.50 -2.03
CA SER A 369 -3.56 -2.36 -2.63
C SER A 369 -5.00 -2.70 -3.06
N ARG A 370 -5.30 -3.93 -3.48
CA ARG A 370 -6.66 -4.37 -3.82
C ARG A 370 -7.52 -4.59 -2.58
N CYS A 371 -6.94 -5.12 -1.50
CA CYS A 371 -7.58 -5.20 -0.18
C CYS A 371 -8.04 -3.80 0.24
N TRP A 372 -7.12 -2.84 0.26
CA TRP A 372 -7.43 -1.45 0.60
C TRP A 372 -8.49 -0.81 -0.31
N ARG A 373 -8.48 -1.09 -1.62
CA ARG A 373 -9.51 -0.56 -2.53
C ARG A 373 -10.90 -1.13 -2.27
N ARG A 374 -11.02 -2.38 -1.83
CA ARG A 374 -12.32 -2.98 -1.50
C ARG A 374 -12.97 -2.28 -0.32
N HIS A 375 -12.18 -1.91 0.69
CA HIS A 375 -12.70 -1.37 1.95
C HIS A 375 -12.71 0.17 2.01
N PHE A 376 -11.79 0.84 1.30
CA PHE A 376 -11.61 2.30 1.38
C PHE A 376 -11.57 3.01 0.01
N ASN A 377 -11.78 2.28 -1.09
CA ASN A 377 -11.70 2.84 -2.46
C ASN A 377 -10.37 3.58 -2.78
N VAL A 378 -9.29 3.21 -2.09
CA VAL A 378 -7.94 3.79 -2.24
C VAL A 378 -6.87 2.70 -2.07
N GLY A 379 -5.64 2.97 -2.50
CA GLY A 379 -4.53 2.05 -2.27
C GLY A 379 -3.96 2.15 -0.85
N GLU A 380 -3.27 1.11 -0.42
CA GLU A 380 -2.66 0.96 0.92
C GLU A 380 -1.74 2.10 1.30
N HIS A 381 -1.12 2.75 0.31
CA HIS A 381 -0.21 3.87 0.56
C HIS A 381 -0.88 5.06 1.26
N ILE A 382 -2.22 5.10 1.32
CA ILE A 382 -2.95 6.12 2.06
C ILE A 382 -2.67 6.08 3.55
N VAL A 383 -2.46 4.90 4.14
CA VAL A 383 -2.27 4.72 5.59
C VAL A 383 -1.08 5.53 6.11
N ARG A 384 -0.02 5.61 5.30
CA ARG A 384 1.16 6.43 5.60
C ARG A 384 0.79 7.91 5.66
N SER A 385 -0.09 8.36 4.77
CA SER A 385 -0.56 9.75 4.78
C SER A 385 -1.46 10.03 5.98
N LEU A 386 -2.29 9.07 6.40
CA LEU A 386 -3.11 9.18 7.62
C LEU A 386 -2.23 9.28 8.88
N TRP A 387 -1.21 8.44 9.00
CA TRP A 387 -0.21 8.55 10.08
C TRP A 387 0.47 9.92 10.12
N HIS A 388 0.91 10.41 8.96
CA HIS A 388 1.52 11.73 8.85
C HIS A 388 0.54 12.86 9.19
N SER A 389 -0.75 12.75 8.84
CA SER A 389 -1.78 13.73 9.22
C SER A 389 -2.05 13.72 10.73
N MET A 390 -2.26 12.54 11.31
CA MET A 390 -2.57 12.39 12.74
C MET A 390 -1.44 12.93 13.63
N LEU A 391 -0.19 12.55 13.36
CA LEU A 391 0.99 13.03 14.11
C LEU A 391 1.42 14.45 13.73
N PHE A 392 0.82 15.03 12.68
CA PHE A 392 0.96 16.44 12.37
C PHE A 392 -0.05 17.29 13.16
N GLU A 393 -1.20 16.71 13.53
CA GLU A 393 -2.23 17.34 14.35
C GLU A 393 -1.89 17.31 15.85
N SER A 394 -1.05 16.37 16.30
CA SER A 394 -0.56 16.33 17.68
C SER A 394 0.19 17.63 18.06
N GLU A 395 0.02 18.07 19.31
CA GLU A 395 0.70 19.26 19.84
C GLU A 395 2.18 18.99 20.18
N THR A 396 2.50 17.74 20.44
CA THR A 396 3.83 17.15 20.62
C THR A 396 4.54 17.00 19.27
N ASP A 397 5.87 17.16 19.24
CA ASP A 397 6.68 17.09 18.01
C ASP A 397 6.90 15.63 17.55
N ASP A 398 5.82 14.85 17.45
CA ASP A 398 5.84 13.40 17.29
C ASP A 398 5.88 12.95 15.83
N GLN A 399 6.21 13.86 14.91
CA GLN A 399 6.31 13.54 13.49
C GLN A 399 7.43 12.52 13.19
N TRP A 400 8.43 12.43 14.06
CA TRP A 400 9.46 11.39 13.97
C TRP A 400 8.85 9.99 14.15
N ILE A 401 7.76 9.84 14.91
CA ILE A 401 7.04 8.56 15.05
C ILE A 401 6.47 8.13 13.69
N ALA A 402 5.87 9.06 12.94
CA ALA A 402 5.32 8.78 11.62
C ALA A 402 6.43 8.30 10.67
N LEU A 403 7.60 8.96 10.71
CA LEU A 403 8.77 8.59 9.91
C LEU A 403 9.30 7.21 10.29
N ALA A 404 9.48 6.96 11.58
CA ALA A 404 9.94 5.69 12.11
C ALA A 404 9.00 4.55 11.72
N LEU A 405 7.69 4.68 11.99
CA LEU A 405 6.65 3.71 11.60
C LEU A 405 6.66 3.46 10.09
N CYS A 406 6.82 4.50 9.28
CA CYS A 406 6.87 4.42 7.83
C CYS A 406 8.19 3.90 7.25
N GLY A 407 9.19 3.56 8.08
CA GLY A 407 10.52 3.15 7.61
C GLY A 407 11.18 4.24 6.76
N GLN A 408 10.98 5.50 7.12
CA GLN A 408 11.55 6.65 6.45
C GLN A 408 12.72 7.16 7.30
N GLY A 409 13.94 7.10 6.75
CA GLY A 409 15.04 7.87 7.30
C GLY A 409 14.79 9.38 7.18
N ILE A 410 15.64 10.20 7.82
CA ILE A 410 15.65 11.67 7.72
C ILE A 410 16.18 12.09 6.33
N GLY A 411 15.55 11.61 5.27
CA GLY A 411 15.77 12.06 3.90
C GLY A 411 14.89 13.26 3.57
N ARG A 412 15.02 13.79 2.35
CA ARG A 412 14.27 14.96 1.86
C ARG A 412 12.76 14.91 2.13
N THR A 413 12.11 13.77 1.91
CA THR A 413 10.66 13.63 2.16
C THR A 413 10.32 13.72 3.65
N GLY A 414 11.14 13.16 4.54
CA GLY A 414 10.92 13.27 5.98
C GLY A 414 11.14 14.70 6.48
N GLN A 415 12.18 15.35 5.96
CA GLN A 415 12.45 16.76 6.24
C GLN A 415 11.34 17.68 5.72
N GLU A 416 10.75 17.41 4.55
CA GLU A 416 9.59 18.16 4.03
C GLU A 416 8.39 18.06 4.99
N TYR A 417 8.07 16.87 5.52
CA TYR A 417 7.00 16.69 6.50
C TYR A 417 7.31 17.35 7.85
N LEU A 418 8.55 17.26 8.33
CA LEU A 418 9.00 17.93 9.56
C LEU A 418 8.91 19.46 9.43
N LEU A 419 9.42 20.02 8.33
CA LEU A 419 9.40 21.45 8.05
C LEU A 419 7.97 21.99 7.86
N GLU A 420 7.11 21.27 7.12
CA GLU A 420 5.72 21.66 6.97
C GLU A 420 4.95 21.56 8.30
N GLY A 421 5.27 20.53 9.09
CA GLY A 421 4.97 20.38 10.52
C GLY A 421 5.23 21.62 11.34
N ALA A 422 6.51 21.96 11.44
CA ALA A 422 7.02 23.08 12.21
C ALA A 422 6.38 24.41 11.76
N LYS A 423 6.28 24.65 10.44
CA LYS A 423 5.66 25.88 9.89
C LYS A 423 4.20 26.04 10.32
N LYS A 424 3.39 24.99 10.20
CA LYS A 424 1.98 25.07 10.55
C LYS A 424 1.77 25.09 12.07
N ARG A 425 2.57 24.37 12.88
CA ARG A 425 2.57 24.50 14.35
C ARG A 425 2.93 25.92 14.79
N ALA A 426 3.97 26.51 14.21
CA ALA A 426 4.34 27.90 14.46
C ALA A 426 3.19 28.86 14.13
N SER A 427 2.49 28.64 13.01
CA SER A 427 1.29 29.41 12.65
C SER A 427 0.15 29.24 13.66
N ARG A 428 -0.15 28.01 14.12
CA ARG A 428 -1.17 27.75 15.17
C ARG A 428 -0.80 28.43 16.49
N ARG A 429 0.44 28.31 16.95
CA ARG A 429 0.95 28.98 18.17
C ARG A 429 0.87 30.49 18.06
N ALA A 430 1.23 31.06 16.91
CA ALA A 430 1.10 32.50 16.66
C ALA A 430 -0.37 32.96 16.72
N ARG A 431 -1.29 32.24 16.06
CA ARG A 431 -2.73 32.53 16.12
C ARG A 431 -3.28 32.45 17.54
N ARG A 432 -2.86 31.45 18.31
CA ARG A 432 -3.25 31.30 19.73
C ARG A 432 -2.75 32.48 20.57
N LYS A 433 -1.47 32.86 20.44
CA LYS A 433 -0.91 34.05 21.13
C LYS A 433 -1.63 35.35 20.75
N ILE A 434 -2.01 35.52 19.49
CA ILE A 434 -2.79 36.69 19.04
C ILE A 434 -4.17 36.71 19.71
N ARG A 435 -4.83 35.55 19.82
CA ARG A 435 -6.12 35.43 20.50
C ARG A 435 -6.00 35.74 21.99
N GLU A 436 -5.04 35.14 22.69
CA GLU A 436 -4.76 35.38 24.11
C GLU A 436 -4.46 36.87 24.38
N HIS A 437 -3.70 37.53 23.50
CA HIS A 437 -3.40 38.96 23.63
C HIS A 437 -4.64 39.84 23.46
N ARG A 438 -5.54 39.50 22.52
CA ARG A 438 -6.82 40.20 22.33
C ARG A 438 -7.76 40.03 23.51
N GLU A 439 -7.81 38.84 24.08
CA GLU A 439 -8.59 38.55 25.29
C GLU A 439 -8.08 39.37 26.47
N ARG A 440 -6.75 39.48 26.65
CA ARG A 440 -6.15 40.34 27.69
C ARG A 440 -6.49 41.82 27.51
N ILE A 441 -6.32 42.37 26.30
CA ILE A 441 -6.67 43.78 26.02
C ILE A 441 -8.17 44.04 26.23
N GLY A 442 -9.03 43.09 25.83
CA GLY A 442 -10.47 43.18 26.04
C GLY A 442 -10.83 43.20 27.53
N SER A 443 -10.18 42.37 28.34
CA SER A 443 -10.35 42.35 29.81
C SER A 443 -9.85 43.65 30.45
N ASP A 444 -8.66 44.13 30.07
CA ASP A 444 -8.09 45.38 30.62
C ASP A 444 -8.97 46.60 30.27
N ALA A 445 -9.57 46.62 29.06
CA ALA A 445 -10.49 47.68 28.66
C ALA A 445 -11.82 47.62 29.45
N GLN A 446 -12.32 46.42 29.79
CA GLN A 446 -13.49 46.26 30.64
C GLN A 446 -13.22 46.67 32.09
N ASP A 447 -12.02 46.38 32.62
CA ASP A 447 -11.61 46.81 33.97
C ASP A 447 -11.40 48.32 34.08
N VAL A 448 -10.94 48.99 33.02
CA VAL A 448 -10.87 50.47 32.97
C VAL A 448 -12.26 51.09 32.95
N VAL A 449 -13.23 50.47 32.27
CA VAL A 449 -14.64 50.94 32.25
C VAL A 449 -15.34 50.67 33.59
N ALA A 450 -15.06 49.52 34.24
CA ALA A 450 -15.61 49.20 35.56
C ALA A 450 -14.96 50.02 36.69
N GLY A 451 -13.65 50.29 36.60
CA GLY A 451 -12.90 51.15 37.54
C GLY A 451 -13.13 52.65 37.37
N GLY A 452 -13.86 53.06 36.33
CA GLY A 452 -14.25 54.44 36.05
C GLY A 452 -15.37 54.99 36.94
N LYS A 453 -16.07 54.14 37.71
CA LYS A 453 -16.91 54.59 38.83
C LYS A 453 -16.05 54.79 40.08
N ARG A 454 -15.09 55.72 40.01
CA ARG A 454 -14.53 56.29 41.24
C ARG A 454 -15.59 57.23 41.81
N ASP A 455 -16.09 56.85 42.97
CA ASP A 455 -16.92 57.66 43.83
C ASP A 455 -16.31 59.07 43.99
N PRO A 456 -17.00 60.14 43.56
CA PRO A 456 -16.53 61.52 43.71
C PRO A 456 -16.44 61.98 45.18
N SER A 457 -16.83 61.15 46.16
CA SER A 457 -16.77 61.48 47.59
C SER A 457 -15.40 61.30 48.26
N ARG A 458 -14.36 60.84 47.54
CA ARG A 458 -12.99 60.70 48.07
C ARG A 458 -12.00 61.74 47.52
N LEU A 459 -12.39 63.02 47.58
CA LEU A 459 -11.44 64.14 47.62
C LEU A 459 -11.02 64.38 49.08
N GLN A 460 -10.10 63.55 49.60
CA GLN A 460 -9.29 63.94 50.74
C GLN A 460 -7.99 64.56 50.22
N ALA A 461 -7.78 65.81 50.61
CA ALA A 461 -6.59 66.59 50.29
C ALA A 461 -5.32 65.83 50.73
N PRO A 462 -4.32 65.66 49.86
CA PRO A 462 -3.03 65.14 50.28
C PRO A 462 -2.31 66.19 51.14
N GLN A 463 -2.06 65.83 52.39
CA GLN A 463 -1.13 66.52 53.26
C GLN A 463 0.28 66.43 52.67
N HIS A 464 0.94 67.59 52.57
CA HIS A 464 2.37 67.71 52.29
C HIS A 464 3.19 66.95 53.33
N ALA A 465 4.01 65.99 52.88
CA ALA A 465 5.29 65.66 53.51
C ALA A 465 6.13 64.75 52.60
N GLY A 466 7.42 65.07 52.47
CA GLY A 466 8.42 64.03 52.24
C GLY A 466 9.14 64.04 50.90
N SER A 467 10.02 65.02 50.73
CA SER A 467 11.21 64.94 49.89
C SER A 467 12.01 63.64 50.05
N ARG A 468 12.53 63.10 48.95
CA ARG A 468 13.78 62.32 48.74
C ARG A 468 13.56 61.51 47.45
N GLY A 469 14.45 61.39 46.49
CA GLY A 469 15.85 61.75 46.33
C GLY A 469 16.28 61.07 45.02
N TRP A 470 17.14 61.73 44.26
CA TRP A 470 17.70 61.25 43.00
C TRP A 470 18.63 60.04 43.19
N SER A 471 18.60 59.09 42.24
CA SER A 471 19.80 58.42 41.69
C SER A 471 19.34 57.45 40.57
N SER A 472 19.56 57.73 39.28
CA SER A 472 20.80 57.46 38.51
C SER A 472 21.36 56.04 38.68
N THR A 473 21.18 55.16 37.68
CA THR A 473 22.27 54.60 36.84
C THR A 473 21.77 53.55 35.83
N PRO A 474 22.49 53.33 34.70
CA PRO A 474 22.12 52.42 33.61
C PRO A 474 22.93 51.12 33.55
N SER A 475 22.40 50.13 32.80
CA SER A 475 23.10 49.05 32.05
C SER A 475 23.91 48.01 32.85
N PRO A 476 24.28 46.83 32.28
CA PRO A 476 24.34 46.40 30.87
C PRO A 476 23.01 46.02 30.22
#